data_AF-A0A7C6YQK5-F1
#
_entry.id   AF-A0A7C6YQK5-F1
#
_cell.length_a   1.000
_cell.length_b   1.000
_cell.length_c   1.000
_cell.angle_alpha   90.00
_cell.angle_beta   90.00
_cell.angle_gamma   90.00
#
_symmetry.space_group_name_H-M   'P 1'
#
loop_
_entity.id
_entity.type
_entity.pdbx_description
1 polymer ?
#
loop_
_entity_poly.entity_id
_entity_poly.type
_entity_poly.pdbx_seq_one_letter_code
_entity_poly.pdbx_strand_id
1 'polypeptide(L)'
;MRKVELNMTENYKYETIKKLVETNGNKNAAALKLNCTRRTINRMIKGYQKKGKAFFQHGNKGRKPANAIDEETAQEILTLYDNKYYDANFTHLAELLEEYEAIKVSKSYLRELFLENNILSPLA
;
A
#
# COMPACT_ATOMS: atom_id res chain seq x y z
N MET A 1 -17.03 -10.19 -11.17
CA MET A 1 -16.84 -8.92 -10.44
C MET A 1 -15.59 -9.02 -9.57
N ARG A 2 -14.64 -8.08 -9.64
CA ARG A 2 -13.50 -8.07 -8.69
C ARG A 2 -14.04 -7.88 -7.26
N LYS A 3 -13.55 -8.69 -6.33
CA LYS A 3 -13.89 -8.58 -4.91
C LYS A 3 -13.38 -7.23 -4.37
N VAL A 4 -14.26 -6.44 -3.76
CA VAL A 4 -13.87 -5.20 -3.07
C VAL A 4 -13.40 -5.56 -1.68
N GLU A 5 -12.08 -5.53 -1.49
CA GLU A 5 -11.45 -5.78 -0.19
C GLU A 5 -11.21 -4.48 0.54
N LEU A 6 -11.72 -4.39 1.77
CA LEU A 6 -11.57 -3.24 2.65
C LEU A 6 -10.72 -3.65 3.85
N ASN A 7 -9.80 -2.78 4.27
CA ASN A 7 -9.15 -2.93 5.56
C ASN A 7 -10.14 -2.63 6.70
N MET A 8 -9.72 -2.84 7.96
CA MET A 8 -10.59 -2.66 9.12
C MET A 8 -11.22 -1.27 9.20
N THR A 9 -10.43 -0.22 8.96
CA THR A 9 -10.89 1.18 9.02
C THR A 9 -11.85 1.52 7.87
N GLU A 10 -11.54 1.06 6.66
CA GLU A 10 -12.39 1.21 5.48
C GLU A 10 -13.73 0.49 5.68
N ASN A 11 -13.69 -0.73 6.22
CA ASN A 11 -14.87 -1.54 6.50
C ASN A 11 -15.73 -0.91 7.61
N TYR A 12 -15.12 -0.39 8.67
CA TYR A 12 -15.83 0.30 9.74
C TYR A 12 -16.62 1.52 9.24
N LYS A 13 -16.03 2.31 8.33
CA LYS A 13 -16.71 3.42 7.66
C LYS A 13 -17.87 2.91 6.78
N TYR A 14 -17.62 1.86 5.99
CA TYR A 14 -18.62 1.24 5.14
C TYR A 14 -19.85 0.78 5.93
N GLU A 15 -19.66 -0.03 6.96
CA GLU A 15 -20.75 -0.57 7.78
C GLU A 15 -21.54 0.53 8.50
N THR A 16 -20.85 1.55 9.00
CA THR A 16 -21.51 2.68 9.66
C THR A 16 -22.39 3.47 8.69
N ILE A 17 -21.93 3.72 7.46
CA ILE A 17 -22.70 4.44 6.45
C ILE A 17 -23.80 3.58 5.84
N LYS A 18 -23.55 2.29 5.60
CA LYS A 18 -24.54 1.32 5.14
C LYS A 18 -25.73 1.28 6.10
N LYS A 19 -25.46 1.06 7.40
CA LYS A 19 -26.50 1.05 8.44
C LYS A 19 -27.25 2.39 8.49
N LEU A 20 -26.54 3.51 8.42
CA LEU A 20 -27.15 4.84 8.45
C LEU A 20 -28.15 5.04 7.31
N VAL A 21 -27.83 4.55 6.11
CA VAL A 21 -28.69 4.66 4.92
C VAL A 21 -29.88 3.70 5.02
N GLU A 22 -29.67 2.47 5.48
CA GLU A 22 -30.73 1.46 5.64
C GLU A 22 -31.76 1.87 6.70
N THR A 23 -31.32 2.43 7.83
CA THR A 23 -32.24 2.81 8.92
C THR A 23 -32.70 4.27 8.86
N ASN A 24 -32.30 5.03 7.83
CA ASN A 24 -32.49 6.49 7.75
C ASN A 24 -32.12 7.22 9.07
N GLY A 25 -31.00 6.82 9.68
CA GLY A 25 -30.62 7.22 11.04
C GLY A 25 -30.06 8.65 11.16
N ASN A 26 -29.69 9.02 12.39
CA ASN A 26 -29.16 10.36 12.67
C ASN A 26 -27.72 10.55 12.16
N LYS A 27 -27.56 11.48 11.20
CA LYS A 27 -26.26 11.83 10.60
C LYS A 27 -25.24 12.41 11.59
N ASN A 28 -25.69 13.11 12.63
CA ASN A 28 -24.80 13.68 13.65
C ASN A 28 -24.22 12.58 14.57
N ALA A 29 -25.02 11.56 14.88
CA ALA A 29 -24.55 10.40 15.64
C ALA A 29 -23.48 9.61 14.87
N ALA A 30 -23.69 9.42 13.55
CA ALA A 30 -22.68 8.80 12.68
C ALA A 30 -21.40 9.65 12.57
N ALA A 31 -21.53 10.98 12.52
CA ALA A 31 -20.42 11.91 12.50
C ALA A 31 -19.56 11.77 13.77
N LEU A 32 -20.20 11.73 14.94
CA LEU A 32 -19.53 11.49 16.23
C LEU A 32 -18.82 10.12 16.25
N LYS A 33 -19.53 9.06 15.83
CA LYS A 33 -19.00 7.68 15.82
C LYS A 33 -17.77 7.50 14.91
N LEU A 34 -17.74 8.19 13.77
CA LEU A 34 -16.62 8.16 12.82
C LEU A 34 -15.59 9.27 13.07
N ASN A 35 -15.77 10.05 14.15
CA ASN A 35 -14.96 11.23 14.48
C ASN A 35 -14.70 12.13 13.26
N CYS A 36 -15.77 12.50 12.56
CA CYS A 36 -15.68 13.33 11.35
C CYS A 36 -16.85 14.31 11.26
N THR A 37 -16.79 15.22 10.29
CA THR A 37 -17.85 16.23 10.14
C THR A 37 -19.09 15.65 9.45
N ARG A 38 -20.25 16.28 9.68
CA ARG A 38 -21.49 15.97 8.96
C ARG A 38 -21.34 16.09 7.43
N ARG A 39 -20.48 17.01 6.95
CA ARG A 39 -20.14 17.14 5.53
C ARG A 39 -19.48 15.87 5.01
N THR A 40 -18.55 15.28 5.77
CA THR A 40 -17.90 14.01 5.42
C THR A 40 -18.93 12.88 5.36
N ILE A 41 -19.85 12.78 6.33
CA ILE A 41 -20.94 11.80 6.30
C ILE A 41 -21.78 11.94 5.02
N ASN A 42 -22.23 13.15 4.68
CA ASN A 42 -22.99 13.38 3.46
C ASN A 42 -22.21 12.99 2.19
N ARG A 43 -20.89 13.24 2.15
CA ARG A 43 -20.02 12.81 1.05
C ARG A 43 -19.95 11.28 0.96
N MET A 44 -19.83 10.60 2.10
CA MET A 44 -19.80 9.13 2.13
C MET A 44 -21.13 8.52 1.70
N ILE A 45 -22.28 9.11 2.10
CA ILE A 45 -23.60 8.65 1.66
C ILE A 45 -23.73 8.78 0.14
N LYS A 46 -23.38 9.94 -0.44
CA LYS A 46 -23.41 10.13 -1.91
C LYS A 46 -22.47 9.14 -2.62
N GLY A 47 -21.29 8.92 -2.05
CA GLY A 47 -20.32 7.94 -2.55
C GLY A 47 -20.84 6.51 -2.54
N TYR A 48 -21.44 6.10 -1.42
CA TYR A 48 -22.07 4.79 -1.24
C TYR A 48 -23.23 4.58 -2.23
N GLN A 49 -24.09 5.58 -2.43
CA GLN A 49 -25.18 5.49 -3.43
C GLN A 49 -24.66 5.32 -4.86
N LYS A 50 -23.54 5.96 -5.21
CA LYS A 50 -22.96 5.91 -6.56
C LYS A 50 -22.12 4.66 -6.83
N LYS A 51 -21.30 4.24 -5.86
CA LYS A 51 -20.26 3.20 -6.05
C LYS A 51 -20.38 2.01 -5.08
N GLY A 52 -21.37 2.03 -4.18
CA GLY A 52 -21.53 1.00 -3.15
C GLY A 52 -20.29 0.85 -2.26
N LYS A 53 -19.95 -0.40 -1.95
CA LYS A 53 -18.79 -0.77 -1.12
C LYS A 53 -17.46 -0.25 -1.68
N ALA A 54 -17.33 -0.14 -3.00
CA ALA A 54 -16.09 0.30 -3.66
C ALA A 54 -15.70 1.75 -3.34
N PHE A 55 -16.64 2.60 -2.90
CA PHE A 55 -16.34 3.97 -2.49
C PHE A 55 -15.37 4.05 -1.31
N PHE A 56 -15.41 3.06 -0.42
CA PHE A 56 -14.62 3.06 0.82
C PHE A 56 -13.21 2.51 0.63
N GLN A 57 -12.92 1.94 -0.53
CA GLN A 57 -11.57 1.50 -0.87
C GLN A 57 -10.68 2.72 -1.12
N HIS A 58 -9.48 2.74 -0.52
CA HIS A 58 -8.52 3.80 -0.76
C HIS A 58 -8.13 3.88 -2.24
N GLY A 59 -8.08 5.10 -2.80
CA GLY A 59 -7.81 5.30 -4.23
C GLY A 59 -6.42 4.85 -4.68
N ASN A 60 -5.45 4.83 -3.76
CA ASN A 60 -4.10 4.33 -4.02
C ASN A 60 -3.95 2.82 -3.76
N LYS A 61 -5.01 2.12 -3.35
CA LYS A 61 -4.92 0.69 -3.05
C LYS A 61 -4.59 -0.07 -4.34
N GLY A 62 -3.45 -0.76 -4.34
CA GLY A 62 -2.94 -1.49 -5.51
C GLY A 62 -2.38 -0.61 -6.63
N ARG A 63 -2.20 0.70 -6.41
CA ARG A 63 -1.55 1.58 -7.38
C ARG A 63 -0.05 1.62 -7.11
N LYS A 64 0.77 1.18 -8.09
CA LYS A 64 2.22 1.40 -8.07
C LYS A 64 2.52 2.91 -8.23
N PRO A 65 3.39 3.52 -7.41
CA PRO A 65 3.77 4.92 -7.57
C PRO A 65 4.57 5.11 -8.87
N ALA A 66 4.55 6.33 -9.42
CA ALA A 66 5.25 6.63 -10.67
C ALA A 66 6.79 6.55 -10.54
N ASN A 67 7.30 6.77 -9.33
CA ASN A 67 8.73 6.70 -9.01
C ASN A 67 9.12 5.33 -8.43
N ALA A 68 8.27 4.30 -8.59
CA ALA A 68 8.67 2.95 -8.23
C ALA A 68 9.83 2.52 -9.11
N ILE A 69 10.80 1.83 -8.53
CA ILE A 69 11.79 1.08 -9.29
C ILE A 69 11.02 0.04 -10.10
N ASP A 70 11.34 -0.04 -11.39
CA ASP A 70 10.71 -0.97 -12.29
C ASP A 70 11.12 -2.42 -11.98
N GLU A 71 10.32 -3.35 -12.47
CA GLU A 71 10.47 -4.77 -12.17
C GLU A 71 11.72 -5.37 -12.82
N GLU A 72 12.20 -4.77 -13.92
CA GLU A 72 13.41 -5.20 -14.62
C GLU A 72 14.66 -4.85 -13.80
N THR A 73 14.78 -3.61 -13.32
CA THR A 73 15.85 -3.19 -12.39
C THR A 73 15.82 -4.01 -11.10
N ALA A 74 14.63 -4.33 -10.57
CA ALA A 74 14.51 -5.18 -9.39
C ALA A 74 15.07 -6.59 -9.63
N GLN A 75 14.77 -7.18 -10.78
CA GLN A 75 15.28 -8.50 -11.16
C GLN A 75 16.78 -8.49 -11.46
N GLU A 76 17.29 -7.41 -12.03
CA GLU A 76 18.72 -7.18 -12.26
C GLU A 76 19.48 -7.16 -10.94
N ILE A 77 18.98 -6.42 -9.93
CA ILE A 77 19.58 -6.38 -8.60
C ILE A 77 19.69 -7.78 -7.97
N LEU A 78 18.63 -8.60 -8.04
CA LEU A 78 18.63 -9.97 -7.53
C LEU A 78 19.67 -10.83 -8.26
N THR A 79 19.75 -10.68 -9.58
CA THR A 79 20.70 -11.42 -10.43
C THR A 79 22.15 -11.03 -10.11
N LEU A 80 22.42 -9.74 -9.91
CA LEU A 80 23.74 -9.23 -9.53
C LEU A 80 24.16 -9.73 -8.15
N TYR A 81 23.21 -9.81 -7.22
CA TYR A 81 23.47 -10.37 -5.91
C TYR A 81 23.91 -11.83 -5.97
N ASP A 82 23.15 -12.68 -6.67
CA ASP A 82 23.45 -14.11 -6.76
C ASP A 82 24.75 -14.41 -7.52
N ASN A 83 25.08 -13.63 -8.55
CA ASN A 83 26.21 -13.92 -9.45
C ASN A 83 27.51 -13.17 -9.13
N LYS A 84 27.43 -11.99 -8.50
CA LYS A 84 28.59 -11.07 -8.39
C LYS A 84 28.81 -10.57 -6.97
N TYR A 85 27.75 -10.28 -6.23
CA TYR A 85 27.82 -9.63 -4.91
C TYR A 85 27.31 -10.52 -3.78
N TYR A 86 27.48 -11.82 -3.94
CA TYR A 86 27.10 -12.82 -2.97
C TYR A 86 27.73 -12.49 -1.59
N ASP A 87 26.99 -12.76 -0.50
CA ASP A 87 27.35 -12.43 0.88
C ASP A 87 27.45 -10.93 1.25
N ALA A 88 27.29 -10.00 0.30
CA ALA A 88 27.24 -8.58 0.64
C ALA A 88 26.05 -8.28 1.56
N ASN A 89 26.27 -7.55 2.65
CA ASN A 89 25.17 -6.98 3.42
C ASN A 89 24.48 -5.87 2.61
N PHE A 90 23.23 -5.53 2.93
CA PHE A 90 22.46 -4.55 2.14
C PHE A 90 23.04 -3.13 2.10
N THR A 91 23.85 -2.73 3.09
CA THR A 91 24.54 -1.44 3.02
C THR A 91 25.61 -1.51 1.94
N HIS A 92 26.45 -2.55 2.00
CA HIS A 92 27.53 -2.76 1.06
C HIS A 92 27.02 -3.02 -0.37
N LEU A 93 25.92 -3.77 -0.51
CA LEU A 93 25.28 -4.00 -1.80
C LEU A 93 24.81 -2.68 -2.43
N ALA A 94 24.22 -1.77 -1.65
CA ALA A 94 23.81 -0.47 -2.18
C ALA A 94 25.00 0.36 -2.70
N GLU A 95 26.14 0.33 -1.99
CA GLU A 95 27.38 0.99 -2.42
C GLU A 95 27.91 0.39 -3.73
N LEU A 96 27.96 -0.95 -3.82
CA LEU A 96 28.43 -1.66 -5.01
C LEU A 96 27.54 -1.41 -6.23
N LEU A 97 26.23 -1.38 -6.05
CA LEU A 97 25.26 -1.09 -7.12
C LEU A 97 25.41 0.35 -7.64
N GLU A 98 25.62 1.32 -6.74
CA GLU A 98 25.82 2.72 -7.13
C GLU A 98 27.17 2.93 -7.83
N GLU A 99 28.24 2.29 -7.35
CA GLU A 99 29.59 2.45 -7.89
C GLU A 99 29.80 1.75 -9.23
N TYR A 100 29.36 0.50 -9.35
CA TYR A 100 29.72 -0.36 -10.50
C TYR A 100 28.59 -0.55 -11.52
N GLU A 101 27.33 -0.39 -11.12
CA GLU A 101 26.17 -0.69 -11.95
C GLU A 101 25.30 0.57 -12.23
N ALA A 102 25.68 1.73 -11.66
CA ALA A 102 24.92 2.98 -11.72
C ALA A 102 23.47 2.87 -11.22
N ILE A 103 23.18 1.86 -10.38
CA ILE A 103 21.87 1.61 -9.79
C ILE A 103 21.84 2.22 -8.38
N LYS A 104 21.16 3.35 -8.24
CA LYS A 104 21.02 4.04 -6.95
C LYS A 104 19.79 3.56 -6.18
N VAL A 105 20.01 2.73 -5.16
CA VAL A 105 18.93 2.21 -4.31
C VAL A 105 19.28 2.31 -2.83
N SER A 106 18.26 2.42 -1.98
CA SER A 106 18.47 2.47 -0.53
C SER A 106 18.59 1.07 0.07
N LYS A 107 19.30 0.96 1.19
CA LYS A 107 19.33 -0.25 2.03
C LYS A 107 17.91 -0.76 2.37
N SER A 108 17.00 0.15 2.70
CA SER A 108 15.62 -0.20 3.07
C SER A 108 14.87 -0.83 1.89
N TYR A 109 15.06 -0.28 0.68
CA TYR A 109 14.51 -0.87 -0.53
C TYR A 109 15.05 -2.27 -0.78
N LEU A 110 16.37 -2.47 -0.71
CA LEU A 110 16.98 -3.80 -0.88
C LEU A 110 16.42 -4.79 0.15
N ARG A 111 16.27 -4.36 1.40
CA ARG A 111 15.68 -5.20 2.45
C ARG A 111 14.25 -5.62 2.13
N GLU A 112 13.42 -4.72 1.63
CA GLU A 112 12.03 -5.03 1.24
C GLU A 112 12.00 -5.96 0.02
N LEU A 113 12.76 -5.63 -1.03
CA LEU A 113 12.86 -6.43 -2.25
C LEU A 113 13.28 -7.88 -1.96
N PHE A 114 14.29 -8.07 -1.12
CA PHE A 114 14.79 -9.39 -0.78
C PHE A 114 13.82 -10.15 0.13
N LEU A 115 13.18 -9.46 1.08
CA LEU A 115 12.15 -10.05 1.93
C LEU A 115 10.94 -10.55 1.11
N GLU A 116 10.49 -9.78 0.13
CA GLU A 116 9.41 -10.18 -0.79
C GLU A 116 9.78 -11.43 -1.60
N ASN A 117 11.07 -11.62 -1.89
CA ASN A 117 11.62 -12.80 -2.56
C ASN A 117 12.03 -13.93 -1.61
N ASN A 118 11.72 -13.82 -0.32
CA ASN A 118 12.09 -14.77 0.74
C ASN A 118 13.61 -14.98 0.91
N ILE A 119 14.41 -13.98 0.55
CA ILE A 119 15.87 -13.96 0.73
C ILE A 119 16.18 -13.14 1.99
N LEU A 120 16.91 -13.75 2.92
CA LEU A 120 17.36 -13.07 4.13
C LEU A 120 18.77 -12.51 3.91
N SER A 121 19.03 -11.33 4.47
CA SER A 121 20.39 -10.79 4.52
C SER A 121 21.29 -11.77 5.27
N PRO A 122 22.46 -12.15 4.72
CA PRO A 122 23.39 -13.08 5.36
C PRO A 122 23.98 -12.52 6.67
N LEU A 123 23.99 -11.19 6.84
CA LEU A 123 24.55 -10.49 8.00
C LEU A 123 23.49 -9.58 8.67
N ALA A 124 22.33 -10.14 9.01
CA ALA A 124 21.23 -9.43 9.68
C ALA A 124 21.57 -8.96 11.10
#